data_AF-A0A4Q4CIX2-F1
#
_entry.id   AF-A0A4Q4CIX2-F1
#
_cell.length_a   1.000
_cell.length_b   1.000
_cell.length_c   1.000
_cell.angle_alpha   90.00
_cell.angle_beta   90.00
_cell.angle_gamma   90.00
#
_symmetry.space_group_name_H-M   'P 1'
#
loop_
_entity.id
_entity.type
_entity.pdbx_description
1 polymer ?
#
loop_
_entity_poly.entity_id
_entity_poly.type
_entity_poly.pdbx_seq_one_letter_code
_entity_poly.pdbx_strand_id
1 'polypeptide(L)'
;MSQDFSPQQSLQLIQAMIDKTKSNMGSNRFYFLLWGWTVLAAILVQFFLKVVLDYRHHYLVWLVTFVTFFITIMHQRREGSGLVAPCPAPRHRIQLLTMAAAALGGGLMHLLHVPLAWMIGAMTATAALAWHRPVAVPGWARPAGLIFLGLGLGSTFTGPVLAAVTAALPVMLGCGVLAILSGLVVAQLFTRMAGTDLQTGFFCAVPGGVIVMAVLAQEARASVATVTLAQTMRVLVVVLTFPPLLGWLAPHGDFSDFTGARVAVWWPGLALMVAAGLLASWPLRLLGLANPWMLGPCALGITLAATGHLPSGVPSGLVDAAQVAMGASLGTRLTRSFLMSSRRLAIASVIS
;
A
#
# COMPACT_ATOMS: atom_id res chain seq x y z
N MET A 1 -16.67 3.82 36.46
CA MET A 1 -16.52 5.22 36.93
C MET A 1 -17.04 6.13 35.83
N SER A 2 -18.29 6.57 35.95
CA SER A 2 -18.86 7.64 35.14
C SER A 2 -18.10 8.92 35.49
N GLN A 3 -17.21 9.37 34.61
CA GLN A 3 -16.67 10.71 34.69
C GLN A 3 -17.79 11.66 34.26
N ASP A 4 -18.51 12.20 35.24
CA ASP A 4 -19.44 13.31 35.01
C ASP A 4 -18.60 14.51 34.56
N PHE A 5 -18.55 14.71 33.24
CA PHE A 5 -17.91 15.88 32.66
C PHE A 5 -18.63 17.12 33.19
N SER A 6 -17.86 18.02 33.81
CA SER A 6 -18.41 19.33 34.18
C SER A 6 -18.97 20.02 32.93
N PRO A 7 -20.04 20.83 33.03
CA PRO A 7 -20.65 21.51 31.88
C PRO A 7 -19.63 22.29 31.02
N GLN A 8 -18.58 22.81 31.65
CA GLN A 8 -17.48 23.53 31.00
C GLN A 8 -16.56 22.61 30.18
N GLN A 9 -16.26 21.40 30.68
CA GLN A 9 -15.46 20.41 29.96
C GLN A 9 -16.22 19.81 28.78
N SER A 10 -17.53 19.59 28.92
CA SER A 10 -18.40 19.17 27.82
C SER A 10 -18.44 20.20 26.69
N LEU A 11 -18.57 21.49 27.05
CA LEU A 11 -18.50 22.59 26.09
C LEU A 11 -17.13 22.68 25.40
N GLN A 12 -16.03 22.54 26.14
CA GLN A 12 -14.68 22.51 25.56
C GLN A 12 -14.46 21.32 24.63
N LEU A 13 -15.01 20.15 24.95
CA LEU A 13 -14.92 18.96 24.10
C LEU A 13 -15.74 19.14 22.81
N ILE A 14 -16.95 19.70 22.91
CA ILE A 14 -17.78 20.02 21.74
C ILE A 14 -17.07 21.06 20.86
N GLN A 15 -16.52 22.11 21.45
CA GLN A 15 -15.78 23.14 20.73
C GLN A 15 -14.55 22.55 20.02
N ALA A 16 -13.77 21.71 20.72
CA ALA A 16 -12.62 21.03 20.15
C ALA A 16 -13.00 20.06 19.02
N MET A 17 -14.16 19.39 19.12
CA MET A 17 -14.69 18.54 18.05
C MET A 17 -15.14 19.35 16.83
N ILE A 18 -15.80 20.50 17.04
CA ILE A 18 -16.23 21.40 15.97
C ILE A 18 -15.01 22.00 15.26
N ASP A 19 -14.01 22.47 16.01
CA ASP A 19 -12.81 23.08 15.46
C ASP A 19 -11.93 22.07 14.72
N LYS A 20 -11.82 20.83 15.22
CA LYS A 20 -11.14 19.72 14.54
C LYS A 20 -11.85 19.30 13.25
N THR A 21 -13.18 19.41 13.21
CA THR A 21 -13.96 19.14 11.98
C THR A 21 -13.79 20.28 10.98
N LYS A 22 -13.79 21.54 11.44
CA LYS A 22 -13.52 22.71 10.60
C LYS A 22 -12.09 22.70 10.04
N SER A 23 -11.08 22.30 10.81
CA SER A 23 -9.68 22.25 10.34
C SER A 23 -9.48 21.18 9.26
N ASN A 24 -10.11 20.01 9.41
CA ASN A 24 -10.07 18.95 8.38
C ASN A 24 -10.78 19.36 7.08
N MET A 25 -11.84 20.17 7.16
CA MET A 25 -12.50 20.72 5.96
C MET A 25 -11.69 21.84 5.27
N GLY A 26 -10.83 22.55 6.00
CA GLY A 26 -9.98 23.61 5.45
C GLY A 26 -8.84 23.10 4.57
N SER A 27 -8.12 22.06 5.02
CA SER A 27 -6.93 21.54 4.33
C SER A 27 -7.28 20.92 2.97
N ASN A 28 -8.37 20.14 2.86
CA ASN A 28 -8.79 19.60 1.55
C ASN A 28 -9.31 20.67 0.58
N ARG A 29 -9.97 21.72 1.10
CA ARG A 29 -10.52 22.80 0.26
C ARG A 29 -9.43 23.53 -0.52
N PHE A 30 -8.26 23.72 0.08
CA PHE A 30 -7.13 24.37 -0.59
C PHE A 30 -6.69 23.62 -1.85
N TYR A 31 -6.53 22.28 -1.76
CA TYR A 31 -6.12 21.48 -2.92
C TYR A 31 -7.18 21.45 -4.02
N PHE A 32 -8.46 21.34 -3.67
CA PHE A 32 -9.55 21.38 -4.65
C PHE A 32 -9.64 22.74 -5.35
N LEU A 33 -9.48 23.85 -4.63
CA LEU A 33 -9.46 25.18 -5.22
C LEU A 33 -8.22 25.39 -6.09
N LEU A 34 -7.04 25.07 -5.57
CA LEU A 34 -5.77 25.26 -6.28
C LEU A 34 -5.76 24.47 -7.60
N TRP A 35 -6.11 23.18 -7.57
CA TRP A 35 -6.16 22.33 -8.76
C TRP A 35 -7.32 22.72 -9.69
N GLY A 36 -8.50 23.05 -9.14
CA GLY A 36 -9.63 23.50 -9.93
C GLY A 36 -9.34 24.75 -10.75
N TRP A 37 -8.78 25.79 -10.12
CA TRP A 37 -8.42 27.03 -10.81
C TRP A 37 -7.25 26.86 -11.79
N THR A 38 -6.25 26.05 -11.43
CA THR A 38 -5.12 25.75 -12.34
C THR A 38 -5.62 25.08 -13.62
N VAL A 39 -6.47 24.06 -13.49
CA VAL A 39 -7.00 23.31 -14.64
C VAL A 39 -7.94 24.19 -15.47
N LEU A 40 -8.82 24.96 -14.83
CA LEU A 40 -9.71 25.89 -15.53
C LEU A 40 -8.92 26.93 -16.34
N ALA A 41 -7.92 27.56 -15.73
CA ALA A 41 -7.07 28.54 -16.41
C ALA A 41 -6.29 27.90 -17.56
N ALA A 42 -5.73 26.69 -17.35
CA ALA A 42 -4.98 25.99 -18.39
C ALA A 42 -5.86 25.64 -19.59
N ILE A 43 -7.10 25.20 -19.36
CA ILE A 43 -8.08 24.91 -20.42
C ILE A 43 -8.45 26.17 -21.19
N LEU A 44 -8.76 27.28 -20.50
CA LEU A 44 -9.14 28.54 -21.15
C LEU A 44 -8.00 29.11 -21.99
N VAL A 45 -6.77 29.13 -21.47
CA VAL A 45 -5.61 29.64 -22.19
C VAL A 45 -5.25 28.72 -23.35
N GLN A 46 -5.32 27.39 -23.18
CA GLN A 46 -5.13 26.46 -24.29
C GLN A 46 -6.18 26.65 -25.38
N PHE A 47 -7.46 26.81 -25.01
CA PHE A 47 -8.54 27.05 -25.96
C PHE A 47 -8.29 28.36 -26.73
N PHE A 48 -7.91 29.43 -26.04
CA PHE A 48 -7.60 30.71 -26.67
C PHE A 48 -6.39 30.61 -27.62
N LEU A 49 -5.30 29.98 -27.19
CA LEU A 49 -4.10 29.78 -28.01
C LEU A 49 -4.38 28.92 -29.24
N LYS A 50 -5.26 27.92 -29.11
CA LYS A 50 -5.61 27.00 -30.20
C LYS A 50 -6.62 27.59 -31.18
N VAL A 51 -7.67 28.25 -30.69
CA VAL A 51 -8.84 28.65 -31.51
C VAL A 51 -8.72 30.08 -32.00
N VAL A 52 -8.13 30.98 -31.22
CA VAL A 52 -8.04 32.41 -31.58
C VAL A 52 -6.70 32.73 -32.24
N LEU A 53 -5.61 32.15 -31.74
CA LEU A 53 -4.24 32.49 -32.15
C LEU A 53 -3.57 31.44 -33.06
N ASP A 54 -4.26 30.33 -33.35
CA ASP A 54 -3.75 29.16 -34.12
C ASP A 54 -2.30 28.76 -33.77
N TYR A 55 -1.97 28.84 -32.48
CA TYR A 55 -0.61 28.69 -31.99
C TYR A 55 -0.26 27.20 -31.85
N ARG A 56 0.73 26.74 -32.64
CA ARG A 56 1.17 25.33 -32.71
C ARG A 56 1.55 24.69 -31.36
N HIS A 57 2.02 25.49 -30.40
CA HIS A 57 2.45 25.00 -29.09
C HIS A 57 1.48 25.33 -27.95
N HIS A 58 0.17 25.34 -28.23
CA HIS A 58 -0.88 25.60 -27.24
C HIS A 58 -0.85 24.65 -26.02
N TYR A 59 -0.18 23.49 -26.11
CA TYR A 59 -0.05 22.52 -25.03
C TYR A 59 0.98 22.93 -23.95
N LEU A 60 1.85 23.91 -24.20
CA LEU A 60 2.86 24.36 -23.23
C LEU A 60 2.24 24.99 -21.96
N VAL A 61 0.98 25.44 -22.03
CA VAL A 61 0.22 25.96 -20.88
C VAL A 61 0.18 24.96 -19.73
N TRP A 62 0.18 23.66 -20.02
CA TRP A 62 0.15 22.61 -19.01
C TRP A 62 1.41 22.55 -18.15
N LEU A 63 2.50 23.24 -18.51
CA LEU A 63 3.68 23.35 -17.65
C LEU A 63 3.38 24.03 -16.30
N VAL A 64 2.31 24.83 -16.22
CA VAL A 64 1.83 25.42 -14.95
C VAL A 64 1.49 24.34 -13.90
N THR A 65 1.13 23.12 -14.32
CA THR A 65 0.83 22.02 -13.40
C THR A 65 2.04 21.55 -12.60
N PHE A 66 3.27 21.71 -13.12
CA PHE A 66 4.49 21.43 -12.36
C PHE A 66 4.63 22.43 -11.20
N VAL A 67 4.36 23.71 -11.44
CA VAL A 67 4.38 24.74 -10.38
C VAL A 67 3.31 24.43 -9.32
N THR A 68 2.09 24.10 -9.74
CA THR A 68 1.00 23.70 -8.84
C THR A 68 1.33 22.44 -8.04
N PHE A 69 2.03 21.47 -8.66
CA PHE A 69 2.51 20.26 -8.00
C PHE A 69 3.58 20.58 -6.95
N PHE A 70 4.54 21.47 -7.25
CA PHE A 70 5.53 21.92 -6.28
C PHE A 70 4.89 22.69 -5.11
N ILE A 71 3.92 23.57 -5.38
CA ILE A 71 3.15 24.27 -4.35
C ILE A 71 2.39 23.27 -3.48
N THR A 72 1.78 22.25 -4.08
CA THR A 72 1.09 21.16 -3.36
C THR A 72 2.05 20.43 -2.42
N ILE A 73 3.26 20.10 -2.88
CA ILE A 73 4.30 19.45 -2.05
C ILE A 73 4.75 20.36 -0.91
N MET A 74 4.99 21.65 -1.17
CA MET A 74 5.40 22.61 -0.15
C MET A 74 4.31 22.84 0.89
N HIS A 75 3.05 22.88 0.46
CA HIS A 75 1.89 23.04 1.33
C HIS A 75 1.62 21.78 2.18
N GLN A 76 1.69 20.59 1.58
CA GLN A 76 1.60 19.31 2.31
C GLN A 76 2.72 19.17 3.35
N ARG A 77 3.93 19.66 3.04
CA ARG A 77 5.04 19.68 4.02
C ARG A 77 4.78 20.64 5.18
N ARG A 78 3.99 21.69 4.99
CA ARG A 78 3.58 22.62 6.05
C ARG A 78 2.40 22.07 6.87
N GLU A 79 1.37 21.53 6.22
CA GLU A 79 0.15 21.02 6.86
C GLU A 79 0.28 19.63 7.49
N GLY A 80 1.23 18.81 7.05
CA GLY A 80 1.54 17.49 7.65
C GLY A 80 2.07 17.54 9.09
N SER A 81 1.89 18.66 9.78
CA SER A 81 2.35 18.97 11.13
C SER A 81 1.21 19.03 12.17
N GLY A 82 0.00 18.60 11.83
CA GLY A 82 -1.18 18.71 12.70
C GLY A 82 -2.00 17.42 12.83
N LEU A 83 -1.47 16.45 13.61
CA LEU A 83 -2.15 15.37 14.40
C LEU A 83 -1.26 14.13 14.58
N VAL A 84 0.02 14.32 14.90
CA VAL A 84 0.83 13.40 15.72
C VAL A 84 1.80 14.31 16.47
N ALA A 85 1.88 14.19 17.80
CA ALA A 85 2.87 14.94 18.59
C ALA A 85 4.29 14.70 18.03
N PRO A 86 5.08 15.74 17.68
CA PRO A 86 6.48 15.54 17.36
C PRO A 86 7.24 15.26 18.66
N CYS A 87 7.73 14.03 18.83
CA CYS A 87 8.74 13.72 19.85
C CYS A 87 10.14 13.68 19.19
N PRO A 88 11.18 14.19 19.86
CA PRO A 88 12.40 14.68 19.25
C PRO A 88 13.42 13.55 19.08
N ALA A 89 13.54 13.05 17.86
CA ALA A 89 14.76 12.40 17.40
C ALA A 89 14.94 12.69 15.91
N PRO A 90 16.19 12.84 15.44
CA PRO A 90 16.43 13.00 14.01
C PRO A 90 15.85 11.80 13.26
N ARG A 91 14.83 12.05 12.42
CA ARG A 91 14.03 11.07 11.66
C ARG A 91 14.89 10.02 10.94
N HIS A 92 16.10 10.42 10.50
CA HIS A 92 17.05 9.55 9.84
C HIS A 92 17.63 8.46 10.76
N ARG A 93 17.90 8.73 12.05
CA ARG A 93 18.45 7.72 12.98
C ARG A 93 17.44 6.62 13.24
N ILE A 94 16.17 6.99 13.46
CA ILE A 94 15.09 6.01 13.65
C ILE A 94 14.91 5.17 12.38
N GLN A 95 14.95 5.80 11.19
CA GLN A 95 14.86 5.09 9.92
C GLN A 95 15.99 4.10 9.72
N LEU A 96 17.24 4.52 9.97
CA LEU A 96 18.41 3.64 9.86
C LEU A 96 18.32 2.46 10.84
N LEU A 97 17.96 2.72 12.10
CA LEU A 97 17.77 1.65 13.10
C LEU A 97 16.66 0.68 12.69
N THR A 98 15.54 1.20 12.19
CA THR A 98 14.40 0.38 11.75
C THR A 98 14.80 -0.49 10.55
N MET A 99 15.46 0.09 9.54
CA MET A 99 15.91 -0.65 8.36
C MET A 99 17.02 -1.66 8.69
N ALA A 100 17.92 -1.32 9.61
CA ALA A 100 18.95 -2.25 10.09
C ALA A 100 18.33 -3.44 10.84
N ALA A 101 17.40 -3.17 11.77
CA ALA A 101 16.66 -4.23 12.46
C ALA A 101 15.86 -5.10 11.48
N ALA A 102 15.24 -4.49 10.47
CA ALA A 102 14.51 -5.19 9.44
C ALA A 102 15.41 -6.11 8.60
N ALA A 103 16.58 -5.62 8.17
CA ALA A 103 17.56 -6.41 7.44
C ALA A 103 18.11 -7.56 8.29
N LEU A 104 18.40 -7.33 9.58
CA LEU A 104 18.85 -8.37 10.50
C LEU A 104 17.79 -9.44 10.72
N GLY A 105 16.53 -9.05 10.89
CA GLY A 105 15.40 -9.98 10.99
C GLY A 105 15.23 -10.82 9.72
N GLY A 106 15.35 -10.18 8.55
CA GLY A 106 15.34 -10.86 7.26
C GLY A 106 16.47 -11.87 7.11
N GLY A 107 17.69 -11.48 7.46
CA GLY A 107 18.87 -12.35 7.43
C GLY A 107 18.74 -13.55 8.39
N LEU A 108 18.19 -13.34 9.59
CA LEU A 108 17.91 -14.42 10.54
C LEU A 108 16.90 -15.43 9.97
N MET A 109 15.81 -14.95 9.39
CA MET A 109 14.82 -15.83 8.77
C MET A 109 15.35 -16.53 7.52
N HIS A 110 16.31 -15.90 6.82
CA HIS A 110 16.95 -16.49 5.65
C HIS A 110 17.82 -17.68 6.05
N LEU A 111 18.54 -17.58 7.16
CA LEU A 111 19.28 -18.69 7.76
C LEU A 111 18.35 -19.84 8.19
N LEU A 112 17.13 -19.54 8.60
CA LEU A 112 16.11 -20.53 8.95
C LEU A 112 15.39 -21.14 7.73
N HIS A 113 15.78 -20.78 6.50
CA HIS A 113 15.20 -21.27 5.25
C HIS A 113 13.67 -21.08 5.16
N VAL A 114 13.16 -20.01 5.79
CA VAL A 114 11.74 -19.67 5.74
C VAL A 114 11.40 -19.07 4.37
N PRO A 115 10.31 -19.49 3.70
CA PRO A 115 9.87 -18.86 2.46
C PRO A 115 9.60 -17.35 2.65
N LEU A 116 10.08 -16.51 1.73
CA LEU A 116 10.03 -15.04 1.86
C LEU A 116 10.64 -14.50 3.17
N ALA A 117 11.72 -15.15 3.61
CA ALA A 117 12.49 -14.82 4.81
C ALA A 117 12.74 -13.31 5.00
N TRP A 118 13.18 -12.61 3.95
CA TRP A 118 13.50 -11.19 4.03
C TRP A 118 12.27 -10.34 4.35
N MET A 119 11.10 -10.66 3.79
CA MET A 119 9.86 -9.94 4.05
C MET A 119 9.30 -10.26 5.44
N ILE A 120 9.20 -11.55 5.79
CA ILE A 120 8.66 -12.00 7.08
C ILE A 120 9.56 -11.55 8.23
N GLY A 121 10.87 -11.73 8.08
CA GLY A 121 11.88 -11.31 9.05
C GLY A 121 11.90 -9.80 9.25
N ALA A 122 11.86 -9.02 8.16
CA ALA A 122 11.78 -7.57 8.26
C ALA A 122 10.51 -7.08 8.97
N MET A 123 9.37 -7.70 8.67
CA MET A 123 8.09 -7.35 9.27
C MET A 123 8.05 -7.68 10.76
N THR A 124 8.47 -8.89 11.15
CA THR A 124 8.48 -9.34 12.54
C THR A 124 9.49 -8.56 13.39
N ALA A 125 10.70 -8.33 12.89
CA ALA A 125 11.70 -7.52 13.59
C ALA A 125 11.25 -6.07 13.75
N THR A 126 10.67 -5.46 12.72
CA THR A 126 10.14 -4.09 12.80
C THR A 126 8.96 -4.01 13.76
N ALA A 127 8.06 -5.00 13.75
CA ALA A 127 6.92 -5.08 14.68
C ALA A 127 7.37 -5.21 16.14
N ALA A 128 8.34 -6.10 16.40
CA ALA A 128 8.92 -6.27 17.73
C ALA A 128 9.58 -4.96 18.23
N LEU A 129 10.32 -4.27 17.35
CA LEU A 129 10.91 -2.97 17.67
C LEU A 129 9.84 -1.90 17.95
N ALA A 130 8.74 -1.91 17.19
CA ALA A 130 7.61 -0.98 17.32
C ALA A 130 6.88 -1.06 18.67
N TRP A 131 7.05 -2.16 19.42
CA TRP A 131 6.47 -2.30 20.76
C TRP A 131 7.24 -1.56 21.85
N HIS A 132 8.52 -1.31 21.62
CA HIS A 132 9.42 -0.71 22.60
C HIS A 132 9.89 0.68 22.21
N ARG A 133 9.99 0.97 20.91
CA ARG A 133 10.53 2.23 20.39
C ARG A 133 9.72 2.76 19.20
N PRO A 134 9.76 4.08 18.95
CA PRO A 134 9.24 4.63 17.72
C PRO A 134 10.02 4.03 16.53
N VAL A 135 9.28 3.52 15.55
CA VAL A 135 9.83 3.00 14.29
C VAL A 135 9.39 3.88 13.15
N ALA A 136 10.25 4.01 12.14
CA ALA A 136 9.94 4.80 10.96
C ALA A 136 10.65 4.20 9.75
N VAL A 137 9.98 4.21 8.61
CA VAL A 137 10.55 3.79 7.33
C VAL A 137 10.57 5.00 6.38
N PRO A 138 11.59 5.17 5.52
CA PRO A 138 11.58 6.24 4.53
C PRO A 138 10.34 6.15 3.62
N GLY A 139 9.71 7.28 3.33
CA GLY A 139 8.47 7.30 2.52
C GLY A 139 8.62 6.74 1.10
N TRP A 140 9.86 6.71 0.58
CA TRP A 140 10.20 6.13 -0.72
C TRP A 140 10.42 4.61 -0.69
N ALA A 141 10.70 4.02 0.49
CA ALA A 141 11.12 2.62 0.57
C ALA A 141 10.03 1.66 0.11
N ARG A 142 8.77 1.89 0.52
CA ARG A 142 7.64 1.06 0.09
C ARG A 142 7.39 1.17 -1.43
N PRO A 143 7.22 2.36 -2.03
CA PRO A 143 7.10 2.47 -3.49
C PRO A 143 8.27 1.86 -4.26
N ALA A 144 9.51 2.10 -3.82
CA ALA A 144 10.69 1.50 -4.44
C ALA A 144 10.68 -0.03 -4.37
N GLY A 145 10.34 -0.59 -3.21
CA GLY A 145 10.20 -2.03 -3.02
C GLY A 145 9.10 -2.63 -3.91
N LEU A 146 7.96 -1.95 -4.03
CA LEU A 146 6.87 -2.39 -4.91
C LEU A 146 7.27 -2.44 -6.39
N ILE A 147 8.14 -1.53 -6.85
CA ILE A 147 8.63 -1.52 -8.24
C ILE A 147 9.50 -2.74 -8.50
N PHE A 148 10.50 -2.99 -7.65
CA PHE A 148 11.41 -4.12 -7.85
C PHE A 148 10.73 -5.47 -7.61
N LEU A 149 9.80 -5.56 -6.65
CA LEU A 149 8.94 -6.74 -6.50
C LEU A 149 8.05 -6.92 -7.73
N GLY A 150 7.48 -5.84 -8.27
CA GLY A 150 6.68 -5.89 -9.50
C GLY A 150 7.48 -6.41 -10.68
N LEU A 151 8.67 -5.84 -10.95
CA LEU A 151 9.55 -6.30 -12.03
C LEU A 151 10.01 -7.74 -11.82
N GLY A 152 10.42 -8.09 -10.59
CA GLY A 152 10.86 -9.45 -10.25
C GLY A 152 9.75 -10.47 -10.46
N LEU A 153 8.57 -10.25 -9.89
CA LEU A 153 7.40 -11.11 -10.08
C LEU A 153 6.94 -11.14 -11.53
N GLY A 154 6.91 -10.01 -12.23
CA GLY A 154 6.49 -9.99 -13.63
C GLY A 154 7.44 -10.78 -14.53
N SER A 155 8.74 -10.76 -14.24
CA SER A 155 9.75 -11.48 -15.01
C SER A 155 9.67 -13.01 -14.92
N THR A 156 8.86 -13.57 -14.00
CA THR A 156 8.64 -15.02 -13.90
C THR A 156 7.50 -15.51 -14.80
N PHE A 157 6.65 -14.63 -15.34
CA PHE A 157 5.54 -14.98 -16.22
C PHE A 157 6.00 -15.21 -17.67
N THR A 158 6.76 -16.29 -17.87
CA THR A 158 7.13 -16.77 -19.21
C THR A 158 5.89 -17.20 -20.02
N GLY A 159 6.03 -17.35 -21.34
CA GLY A 159 4.94 -17.77 -22.22
C GLY A 159 4.14 -19.00 -21.73
N PRO A 160 4.80 -20.11 -21.32
CA PRO A 160 4.12 -21.27 -20.75
C PRO A 160 3.38 -20.99 -19.44
N VAL A 161 3.97 -20.18 -18.54
CA VAL A 161 3.34 -19.78 -17.28
C VAL A 161 2.10 -18.92 -17.55
N LEU A 162 2.19 -17.99 -18.49
CA LEU A 162 1.04 -17.17 -18.88
C LEU A 162 -0.06 -18.04 -19.48
N ALA A 163 0.27 -19.01 -20.34
CA ALA A 163 -0.70 -19.96 -20.87
C ALA A 163 -1.41 -20.74 -19.75
N ALA A 164 -0.66 -21.26 -18.77
CA ALA A 164 -1.22 -21.95 -17.61
C ALA A 164 -2.15 -21.04 -16.77
N VAL A 165 -1.74 -19.79 -16.52
CA VAL A 165 -2.55 -18.79 -15.81
C VAL A 165 -3.83 -18.45 -16.58
N THR A 166 -3.75 -18.28 -17.90
CA THR A 166 -4.94 -18.01 -18.73
C THR A 166 -5.89 -19.20 -18.77
N ALA A 167 -5.38 -20.44 -18.77
CA ALA A 167 -6.21 -21.64 -18.67
C ALA A 167 -6.87 -21.78 -17.28
N ALA A 168 -6.19 -21.34 -16.22
CA ALA A 168 -6.72 -21.34 -14.86
C ALA A 168 -7.65 -20.14 -14.56
N LEU A 169 -7.74 -19.15 -15.46
CA LEU A 169 -8.51 -17.92 -15.26
C LEU A 169 -9.97 -18.18 -14.83
N PRO A 170 -10.73 -19.13 -15.41
CA PRO A 170 -12.10 -19.40 -14.96
C PRO A 170 -12.17 -19.89 -13.52
N VAL A 171 -11.23 -20.74 -13.11
CA VAL A 171 -11.14 -21.24 -11.72
C VAL A 171 -10.75 -20.10 -10.78
N MET A 172 -9.78 -19.26 -11.16
CA MET A 172 -9.37 -18.10 -10.37
C MET A 172 -10.52 -17.10 -10.16
N LEU A 173 -11.27 -16.79 -11.23
CA LEU A 173 -12.46 -15.93 -11.14
C LEU A 173 -13.54 -16.59 -10.28
N GLY A 174 -13.77 -17.89 -10.44
CA GLY A 174 -14.68 -18.67 -9.60
C GLY A 174 -14.31 -18.61 -8.12
N CYS A 175 -13.03 -18.83 -7.78
CA CYS A 175 -12.51 -18.68 -6.42
C CYS A 175 -12.66 -17.24 -5.89
N GLY A 176 -12.46 -16.23 -6.74
CA GLY A 176 -12.67 -14.82 -6.37
C GLY A 176 -14.12 -14.51 -6.03
N VAL A 177 -15.07 -14.97 -6.86
CA VAL A 177 -16.51 -14.84 -6.59
C VAL A 177 -16.89 -15.59 -5.32
N LEU A 178 -16.42 -16.83 -5.17
CA LEU A 178 -16.66 -17.63 -3.96
C LEU A 178 -16.10 -16.95 -2.70
N ALA A 179 -14.92 -16.32 -2.77
CA ALA A 179 -14.35 -15.58 -1.65
C ALA A 179 -15.18 -14.34 -1.27
N ILE A 180 -15.77 -13.65 -2.25
CA ILE A 180 -16.69 -12.53 -1.99
C ILE A 180 -17.98 -13.04 -1.35
N LEU A 181 -18.56 -14.12 -1.88
CA LEU A 181 -19.78 -14.73 -1.36
C LEU A 181 -19.58 -15.32 0.04
N SER A 182 -18.45 -15.98 0.30
CA SER A 182 -18.10 -16.47 1.65
C SER A 182 -17.95 -15.31 2.62
N GLY A 183 -17.46 -14.15 2.18
CA GLY A 183 -17.43 -12.92 2.97
C GLY A 183 -18.79 -12.51 3.52
N LEU A 184 -19.89 -12.76 2.80
CA LEU A 184 -21.26 -12.48 3.28
C LEU A 184 -21.65 -13.37 4.46
N VAL A 185 -21.25 -14.64 4.41
CA VAL A 185 -21.51 -15.62 5.49
C VAL A 185 -20.62 -15.32 6.69
N VAL A 186 -19.33 -15.09 6.43
CA VAL A 186 -18.32 -14.79 7.44
C VAL A 186 -18.58 -13.44 8.12
N ALA A 187 -19.23 -12.49 7.46
CA ALA A 187 -19.64 -11.21 8.07
C ALA A 187 -20.49 -11.41 9.33
N GLN A 188 -21.41 -12.37 9.34
CA GLN A 188 -22.24 -12.65 10.50
C GLN A 188 -21.41 -13.23 11.65
N LEU A 189 -20.48 -14.15 11.34
CA LEU A 189 -19.56 -14.72 12.32
C LEU A 189 -18.65 -13.64 12.91
N PHE A 190 -18.05 -12.81 12.06
CA PHE A 190 -17.19 -11.70 12.46
C PHE A 190 -17.92 -10.74 13.39
N THR A 191 -19.14 -10.33 13.02
CA THR A 191 -19.98 -9.40 13.81
C THR A 191 -20.21 -9.95 15.22
N ARG A 192 -20.53 -11.25 15.34
CA ARG A 192 -20.75 -11.92 16.64
C ARG A 192 -19.46 -12.00 17.47
N MET A 193 -18.33 -12.34 16.85
CA MET A 193 -17.05 -12.48 17.55
C MET A 193 -16.45 -11.13 17.98
N ALA A 194 -16.54 -10.13 17.10
CA ALA A 194 -15.98 -8.81 17.32
C ALA A 194 -16.88 -7.89 18.14
N GLY A 195 -18.19 -8.18 18.24
CA GLY A 195 -19.17 -7.34 18.92
C GLY A 195 -19.41 -6.02 18.20
N THR A 196 -19.36 -6.02 16.87
CA THR A 196 -19.58 -4.84 16.02
C THR A 196 -21.01 -4.82 15.48
N ASP A 197 -21.40 -3.74 14.80
CA ASP A 197 -22.62 -3.72 13.98
C ASP A 197 -22.42 -4.51 12.66
N LEU A 198 -23.52 -4.87 12.01
CA LEU A 198 -23.50 -5.70 10.80
C LEU A 198 -22.85 -4.99 9.60
N GLN A 199 -22.96 -3.66 9.49
CA GLN A 199 -22.35 -2.89 8.40
C GLN A 199 -20.83 -2.88 8.55
N THR A 200 -20.33 -2.59 9.75
CA THR A 200 -18.89 -2.70 10.08
C THR A 200 -18.39 -4.13 9.87
N GLY A 201 -19.13 -5.13 10.35
CA GLY A 201 -18.76 -6.54 10.20
C GLY A 201 -18.69 -7.00 8.74
N PHE A 202 -19.60 -6.51 7.90
CA PHE A 202 -19.59 -6.74 6.45
C PHE A 202 -18.30 -6.22 5.80
N PHE A 203 -17.95 -4.95 6.02
CA PHE A 203 -16.74 -4.37 5.42
C PHE A 203 -15.43 -4.95 6.02
N CYS A 204 -15.49 -5.50 7.23
CA CYS A 204 -14.38 -6.27 7.79
C CYS A 204 -14.23 -7.63 7.10
N ALA A 205 -15.34 -8.35 6.90
CA ALA A 205 -15.32 -9.72 6.40
C ALA A 205 -15.11 -9.82 4.88
N VAL A 206 -15.73 -8.95 4.08
CA VAL A 206 -15.61 -9.00 2.62
C VAL A 206 -14.17 -8.67 2.19
N PRO A 207 -13.55 -9.47 1.30
CA PRO A 207 -12.21 -9.21 0.82
C PRO A 207 -12.17 -7.93 -0.02
N GLY A 208 -11.15 -7.09 0.20
CA GLY A 208 -11.02 -5.83 -0.53
C GLY A 208 -9.75 -5.06 -0.16
N GLY A 209 -9.49 -3.98 -0.89
CA GLY A 209 -8.38 -3.08 -0.55
C GLY A 209 -8.67 -2.31 0.73
N VAL A 210 -7.70 -2.26 1.67
CA VAL A 210 -7.82 -1.57 2.96
C VAL A 210 -8.40 -0.15 2.81
N ILE A 211 -7.90 0.62 1.83
CA ILE A 211 -8.34 2.01 1.59
C ILE A 211 -9.77 2.04 1.03
N VAL A 212 -10.07 1.20 0.04
CA VAL A 212 -11.39 1.17 -0.60
C VAL A 212 -12.46 0.76 0.42
N MET A 213 -12.19 -0.27 1.22
CA MET A 213 -13.12 -0.72 2.26
C MET A 213 -13.28 0.31 3.38
N ALA A 214 -12.23 1.04 3.73
CA ALA A 214 -12.31 2.14 4.69
C ALA A 214 -13.19 3.30 4.16
N VAL A 215 -13.09 3.64 2.88
CA VAL A 215 -13.93 4.68 2.24
C VAL A 215 -15.39 4.22 2.18
N LEU A 216 -15.65 3.00 1.71
CA LEU A 216 -17.01 2.45 1.65
C LEU A 216 -17.63 2.33 3.05
N ALA A 217 -16.86 1.96 4.05
CA ALA A 217 -17.30 1.95 5.44
C ALA A 217 -17.66 3.36 5.92
N GLN A 218 -16.88 4.37 5.55
CA GLN A 218 -17.17 5.76 5.89
C GLN A 218 -18.49 6.23 5.26
N GLU A 219 -18.70 5.93 3.98
CA GLU A 219 -19.95 6.25 3.25
C GLU A 219 -21.16 5.56 3.88
N ALA A 220 -21.00 4.32 4.32
CA ALA A 220 -22.02 3.55 5.02
C ALA A 220 -22.15 3.89 6.52
N ARG A 221 -21.40 4.88 7.04
CA ARG A 221 -21.35 5.27 8.47
C ARG A 221 -20.91 4.14 9.42
N ALA A 222 -20.16 3.16 8.91
CA ALA A 222 -19.53 2.10 9.66
C ALA A 222 -18.18 2.54 10.25
N SER A 223 -17.64 1.76 11.20
CA SER A 223 -16.38 2.10 11.88
C SER A 223 -15.17 1.91 10.94
N VAL A 224 -14.67 3.03 10.40
CA VAL A 224 -13.47 3.09 9.54
C VAL A 224 -12.24 2.52 10.25
N ALA A 225 -12.08 2.82 11.54
CA ALA A 225 -10.96 2.33 12.34
C ALA A 225 -10.99 0.80 12.48
N THR A 226 -12.17 0.24 12.73
CA THR A 226 -12.36 -1.21 12.85
C THR A 226 -12.09 -1.93 11.52
N VAL A 227 -12.62 -1.40 10.41
CA VAL A 227 -12.41 -1.95 9.07
C VAL A 227 -10.94 -1.88 8.68
N THR A 228 -10.27 -0.75 8.93
CA THR A 228 -8.85 -0.58 8.64
C THR A 228 -8.00 -1.56 9.45
N LEU A 229 -8.34 -1.77 10.73
CA LEU A 229 -7.69 -2.75 11.60
C LEU A 229 -7.87 -4.17 11.05
N ALA A 230 -9.10 -4.58 10.77
CA ALA A 230 -9.41 -5.92 10.29
C ALA A 230 -8.72 -6.23 8.95
N GLN A 231 -8.80 -5.33 7.98
CA GLN A 231 -8.16 -5.51 6.67
C GLN A 231 -6.62 -5.48 6.78
N THR A 232 -6.07 -4.70 7.71
CA THR A 232 -4.62 -4.73 7.98
C THR A 232 -4.21 -6.07 8.59
N MET A 233 -4.95 -6.56 9.59
CA MET A 233 -4.70 -7.87 10.21
C MET A 233 -4.79 -9.00 9.19
N ARG A 234 -5.77 -8.95 8.28
CA ARG A 234 -5.88 -9.94 7.20
C ARG A 234 -4.66 -9.97 6.30
N VAL A 235 -4.18 -8.81 5.83
CA VAL A 235 -2.96 -8.74 5.01
C VAL A 235 -1.78 -9.35 5.75
N LEU A 236 -1.67 -9.12 7.06
CA LEU A 236 -0.60 -9.66 7.89
C LEU A 236 -0.70 -11.18 8.03
N VAL A 237 -1.90 -11.72 8.29
CA VAL A 237 -2.14 -13.16 8.35
C VAL A 237 -1.75 -13.80 7.02
N VAL A 238 -2.26 -13.28 5.90
CA VAL A 238 -1.94 -13.81 4.56
C VAL A 238 -0.43 -13.79 4.30
N VAL A 239 0.26 -12.69 4.61
CA VAL A 239 1.72 -12.59 4.41
C VAL A 239 2.50 -13.56 5.31
N LEU A 240 2.04 -13.82 6.52
CA LEU A 240 2.72 -14.71 7.47
C LEU A 240 2.41 -16.19 7.26
N THR A 241 1.22 -16.54 6.76
CA THR A 241 0.77 -17.93 6.67
C THR A 241 0.88 -18.49 5.26
N PHE A 242 0.55 -17.70 4.24
CA PHE A 242 0.43 -18.21 2.87
C PHE A 242 1.77 -18.67 2.27
N PRO A 243 2.87 -17.89 2.34
CA PRO A 243 4.15 -18.34 1.78
C PRO A 243 4.72 -19.60 2.45
N PRO A 244 4.76 -19.71 3.80
CA PRO A 244 5.17 -20.95 4.46
C PRO A 244 4.26 -22.14 4.13
N LEU A 245 2.94 -21.91 4.05
CA LEU A 245 1.99 -22.96 3.69
C LEU A 245 2.25 -23.51 2.28
N LEU A 246 2.51 -22.62 1.32
CA LEU A 246 2.90 -23.03 -0.03
C LEU A 246 4.22 -23.81 -0.02
N GLY A 247 5.21 -23.38 0.77
CA GLY A 247 6.48 -24.09 0.88
C GLY A 247 6.35 -25.49 1.47
N TRP A 248 5.41 -25.67 2.38
CA TRP A 248 5.09 -26.98 2.93
C TRP A 248 4.29 -27.87 1.97
N LEU A 249 3.29 -27.29 1.26
CA LEU A 249 2.43 -28.02 0.32
C LEU A 249 3.09 -28.34 -1.03
N ALA A 250 4.09 -27.56 -1.44
CA ALA A 250 4.85 -27.77 -2.67
C ALA A 250 6.35 -27.99 -2.35
N PRO A 251 6.74 -29.17 -1.78
CA PRO A 251 8.12 -29.43 -1.36
C PRO A 251 9.17 -29.41 -2.49
N HIS A 252 8.73 -29.44 -3.75
CA HIS A 252 9.58 -29.44 -4.94
C HIS A 252 9.57 -28.12 -5.70
N GLY A 253 8.77 -27.13 -5.26
CA GLY A 253 8.82 -25.78 -5.79
C GLY A 253 9.91 -25.02 -5.06
N ASP A 254 11.09 -24.91 -5.66
CA ASP A 254 12.12 -24.06 -5.10
C ASP A 254 11.61 -22.61 -5.19
N PHE A 255 11.37 -21.95 -4.05
CA PHE A 255 10.92 -20.55 -4.03
C PHE A 255 12.00 -19.60 -4.59
N SER A 256 13.20 -20.11 -4.85
CA SER A 256 14.18 -19.45 -5.69
C SER A 256 13.65 -19.19 -7.12
N ASP A 257 12.62 -19.91 -7.60
CA ASP A 257 11.95 -19.65 -8.89
C ASP A 257 11.09 -18.36 -8.89
N PHE A 258 10.83 -17.75 -7.72
CA PHE A 258 10.32 -16.37 -7.64
C PHE A 258 11.41 -15.32 -7.90
N THR A 259 12.69 -15.73 -7.93
CA THR A 259 13.75 -14.93 -8.55
C THR A 259 13.59 -15.14 -10.05
N GLY A 260 13.33 -14.04 -10.77
CA GLY A 260 13.05 -14.03 -12.21
C GLY A 260 14.01 -14.86 -13.04
N ALA A 261 13.64 -15.12 -14.30
CA ALA A 261 14.45 -15.86 -15.26
C ALA A 261 15.95 -15.50 -15.13
N ARG A 262 16.83 -16.52 -15.18
CA ARG A 262 18.31 -16.44 -15.10
C ARG A 262 18.93 -15.70 -16.29
N VAL A 263 18.33 -14.60 -16.70
CA VAL A 263 18.84 -13.65 -17.68
C VAL A 263 19.93 -12.86 -16.98
N ALA A 264 21.07 -12.68 -17.67
CA ALA A 264 22.16 -11.88 -17.14
C ALA A 264 21.68 -10.48 -16.75
N VAL A 265 22.17 -9.98 -15.63
CA VAL A 265 21.84 -8.62 -15.18
C VAL A 265 22.59 -7.64 -16.05
N TRP A 266 21.87 -6.86 -16.84
CA TRP A 266 22.40 -5.73 -17.58
C TRP A 266 21.83 -4.44 -17.00
N TRP A 267 22.66 -3.72 -16.23
CA TRP A 267 22.25 -2.52 -15.50
C TRP A 267 21.50 -1.46 -16.34
N PRO A 268 21.92 -1.16 -17.59
CA PRO A 268 21.15 -0.27 -18.47
C PRO A 268 19.76 -0.82 -18.82
N GLY A 269 19.67 -2.13 -19.08
CA GLY A 269 18.39 -2.81 -19.32
C GLY A 269 17.47 -2.76 -18.11
N LEU A 270 18.03 -2.98 -16.92
CA LEU A 270 17.28 -2.84 -15.66
C LEU A 270 16.79 -1.40 -15.44
N ALA A 271 17.64 -0.40 -15.69
CA ALA A 271 17.25 1.00 -15.59
C ALA A 271 16.12 1.35 -16.56
N LEU A 272 16.18 0.82 -17.80
CA LEU A 272 15.10 0.95 -18.79
C LEU A 272 13.81 0.29 -18.31
N MET A 273 13.88 -0.91 -17.74
CA MET A 273 12.71 -1.61 -17.19
C MET A 273 12.09 -0.85 -16.01
N VAL A 274 12.90 -0.25 -15.13
CA VAL A 274 12.41 0.59 -14.03
C VAL A 274 11.73 1.85 -14.58
N ALA A 275 12.35 2.54 -15.54
CA ALA A 275 11.77 3.73 -16.16
C ALA A 275 10.45 3.41 -16.88
N ALA A 276 10.43 2.35 -17.69
CA ALA A 276 9.23 1.89 -18.38
C ALA A 276 8.14 1.41 -17.40
N GLY A 277 8.53 0.75 -16.30
CA GLY A 277 7.60 0.30 -15.26
C GLY A 277 6.94 1.49 -14.53
N LEU A 278 7.71 2.53 -14.24
CA LEU A 278 7.20 3.80 -13.69
C LEU A 278 6.24 4.50 -14.65
N LEU A 279 6.55 4.51 -15.95
CA LEU A 279 5.65 5.04 -16.98
C LEU A 279 4.37 4.22 -17.08
N ALA A 280 4.46 2.89 -17.00
CA ALA A 280 3.30 1.99 -16.98
C ALA A 280 2.43 2.15 -15.72
N SER A 281 3.02 2.57 -14.58
CA SER A 281 2.26 2.91 -13.36
C SER A 281 1.41 4.17 -13.51
N TRP A 282 1.76 5.09 -14.41
CA TRP A 282 1.06 6.37 -14.58
C TRP A 282 -0.43 6.21 -14.95
N PRO A 283 -0.82 5.48 -16.02
CA PRO A 283 -2.22 5.28 -16.35
C PRO A 283 -2.98 4.54 -15.24
N LEU A 284 -2.36 3.56 -14.58
CA LEU A 284 -2.99 2.82 -13.48
C LEU A 284 -3.30 3.71 -12.28
N ARG A 285 -2.41 4.69 -12.01
CA ARG A 285 -2.63 5.71 -11.00
C ARG A 285 -3.81 6.62 -11.36
N LEU A 286 -3.95 6.99 -12.64
CA LEU A 286 -5.07 7.81 -13.12
C LEU A 286 -6.42 7.07 -13.02
N LEU A 287 -6.41 5.75 -13.24
CA LEU A 287 -7.58 4.89 -13.08
C LEU A 287 -7.94 4.62 -11.60
N GLY A 288 -7.17 5.15 -10.64
CA GLY A 288 -7.42 4.96 -9.21
C GLY A 288 -7.19 3.52 -8.74
N LEU A 289 -6.45 2.69 -9.51
CA LEU A 289 -6.20 1.30 -9.15
C LEU A 289 -5.35 1.20 -7.88
N ALA A 290 -5.66 0.21 -7.05
CA ALA A 290 -4.87 -0.07 -5.86
C ALA A 290 -3.46 -0.53 -6.25
N ASN A 291 -2.44 0.04 -5.61
CA ASN A 291 -1.03 -0.36 -5.78
C ASN A 291 -0.45 -0.21 -7.21
N PRO A 292 -0.55 0.98 -7.84
CA PRO A 292 -0.11 1.19 -9.23
C PRO A 292 1.41 1.02 -9.41
N TRP A 293 2.19 1.30 -8.37
CA TRP A 293 3.65 1.17 -8.34
C TRP A 293 4.15 -0.28 -8.38
N MET A 294 3.28 -1.25 -8.10
CA MET A 294 3.58 -2.68 -8.28
C MET A 294 2.97 -3.20 -9.58
N LEU A 295 1.70 -2.86 -9.83
CA LEU A 295 0.95 -3.38 -10.98
C LEU A 295 1.55 -2.94 -12.32
N GLY A 296 2.03 -1.71 -12.43
CA GLY A 296 2.64 -1.19 -13.67
C GLY A 296 3.93 -1.95 -14.04
N PRO A 297 4.94 -2.00 -13.17
CA PRO A 297 6.17 -2.74 -13.42
C PRO A 297 5.93 -4.24 -13.55
N CYS A 298 4.96 -4.81 -12.82
CA CYS A 298 4.57 -6.21 -12.99
C CYS A 298 3.99 -6.49 -14.37
N ALA A 299 3.01 -5.71 -14.82
CA ALA A 299 2.42 -5.87 -16.15
C ALA A 299 3.47 -5.75 -17.26
N LEU A 300 4.37 -4.76 -17.14
CA LEU A 300 5.51 -4.62 -18.05
C LEU A 300 6.40 -5.86 -18.02
N GLY A 301 6.77 -6.33 -16.83
CA GLY A 301 7.58 -7.53 -16.64
C GLY A 301 6.95 -8.75 -17.30
N ILE A 302 5.65 -8.95 -17.10
CA ILE A 302 4.87 -10.04 -17.72
C ILE A 302 4.93 -9.93 -19.24
N THR A 303 4.70 -8.74 -19.81
CA THR A 303 4.73 -8.56 -21.27
C THR A 303 6.11 -8.85 -21.85
N LEU A 304 7.17 -8.33 -21.23
CA LEU A 304 8.55 -8.57 -21.68
C LEU A 304 8.97 -10.03 -21.51
N ALA A 305 8.55 -10.68 -20.42
CA ALA A 305 8.83 -12.09 -20.14
C ALA A 305 8.09 -13.04 -21.07
N ALA A 306 6.79 -12.79 -21.30
CA ALA A 306 5.96 -13.62 -22.16
C ALA A 306 6.38 -13.53 -23.64
N THR A 307 6.88 -12.38 -24.07
CA THR A 307 7.39 -12.17 -25.44
C THR A 307 8.85 -12.60 -25.61
N GLY A 308 9.56 -12.99 -24.55
CA GLY A 308 10.97 -13.38 -24.60
C GLY A 308 11.95 -12.20 -24.78
N HIS A 309 11.48 -10.96 -24.63
CA HIS A 309 12.28 -9.74 -24.83
C HIS A 309 12.72 -9.07 -23.52
N LEU A 310 12.98 -9.85 -22.46
CA LEU A 310 13.49 -9.34 -21.19
C LEU A 310 14.88 -8.70 -21.37
N PRO A 311 15.02 -7.36 -21.18
CA PRO A 311 16.31 -6.68 -21.38
C PRO A 311 17.33 -6.98 -20.28
N SER A 312 16.88 -7.32 -19.07
CA SER A 312 17.71 -7.67 -17.92
C SER A 312 16.92 -8.50 -16.91
N GLY A 313 17.60 -9.38 -16.19
CA GLY A 313 17.08 -9.95 -14.95
C GLY A 313 17.03 -8.91 -13.82
N VAL A 314 16.23 -9.16 -12.79
CA VAL A 314 16.26 -8.38 -11.54
C VAL A 314 17.19 -9.09 -10.54
N PRO A 315 18.28 -8.43 -10.09
CA PRO A 315 19.19 -9.00 -9.09
C PRO A 315 18.47 -9.47 -7.82
N SER A 316 18.82 -10.65 -7.32
CA SER A 316 18.26 -11.19 -6.06
C SER A 316 18.42 -10.21 -4.89
N GLY A 317 19.58 -9.56 -4.77
CA GLY A 317 19.81 -8.55 -3.73
C GLY A 317 18.86 -7.35 -3.79
N LEU A 318 18.38 -6.95 -4.98
CA LEU A 318 17.36 -5.89 -5.10
C LEU A 318 15.97 -6.39 -4.72
N VAL A 319 15.64 -7.65 -5.05
CA VAL A 319 14.40 -8.29 -4.62
C VAL A 319 14.38 -8.45 -3.09
N ASP A 320 15.50 -8.87 -2.49
CA ASP A 320 15.65 -8.99 -1.04
C ASP A 320 15.52 -7.63 -0.35
N ALA A 321 16.18 -6.58 -0.87
CA ALA A 321 16.03 -5.22 -0.37
C ALA A 321 14.59 -4.71 -0.48
N ALA A 322 13.90 -5.06 -1.58
CA ALA A 322 12.50 -4.71 -1.79
C ALA A 322 11.57 -5.44 -0.81
N GLN A 323 11.83 -6.72 -0.52
CA GLN A 323 11.15 -7.49 0.52
C GLN A 323 11.37 -6.88 1.91
N VAL A 324 12.59 -6.45 2.24
CA VAL A 324 12.88 -5.76 3.51
C VAL A 324 12.12 -4.44 3.60
N ALA A 325 12.12 -3.63 2.55
CA ALA A 325 11.41 -2.35 2.53
C ALA A 325 9.89 -2.52 2.72
N MET A 326 9.31 -3.53 2.07
CA MET A 326 7.90 -3.89 2.21
C MET A 326 7.57 -4.43 3.60
N GLY A 327 8.36 -5.40 4.07
CA GLY A 327 8.21 -6.01 5.39
C GLY A 327 8.30 -4.97 6.50
N ALA A 328 9.32 -4.09 6.45
CA ALA A 328 9.47 -3.00 7.41
C ALA A 328 8.28 -2.05 7.38
N SER A 329 7.81 -1.64 6.19
CA SER A 329 6.65 -0.74 6.08
C SER A 329 5.37 -1.36 6.64
N LEU A 330 5.16 -2.67 6.50
CA LEU A 330 4.04 -3.37 7.13
C LEU A 330 4.24 -3.49 8.64
N GLY A 331 5.45 -3.84 9.08
CA GLY A 331 5.83 -3.98 10.48
C GLY A 331 5.64 -2.71 11.30
N THR A 332 5.83 -1.52 10.71
CA THR A 332 5.55 -0.25 11.43
C THR A 332 4.08 -0.07 11.83
N ARG A 333 3.14 -0.80 11.21
CA ARG A 333 1.72 -0.76 11.55
C ARG A 333 1.39 -1.68 12.74
N LEU A 334 2.28 -2.60 13.09
CA LEU A 334 2.11 -3.60 14.14
C LEU A 334 2.50 -3.07 15.53
N THR A 335 1.98 -1.91 15.92
CA THR A 335 2.25 -1.37 17.25
C THR A 335 1.49 -2.15 18.32
N ARG A 336 2.03 -2.17 19.54
CA ARG A 336 1.38 -2.84 20.69
C ARG A 336 -0.01 -2.28 20.95
N SER A 337 -0.17 -0.96 20.87
CA SER A 337 -1.47 -0.29 21.05
C SER A 337 -2.46 -0.65 19.94
N PHE A 338 -2.00 -0.79 18.69
CA PHE A 338 -2.85 -1.19 17.57
C PHE A 338 -3.37 -2.63 17.73
N LEU A 339 -2.47 -3.58 18.02
CA LEU A 339 -2.79 -4.99 18.27
C LEU A 339 -3.64 -5.21 19.52
N MET A 340 -3.33 -4.50 20.62
CA MET A 340 -4.02 -4.69 21.91
C MET A 340 -5.27 -3.84 22.07
N SER A 341 -5.58 -2.93 21.12
CA SER A 341 -6.78 -2.07 21.17
C SER A 341 -8.08 -2.88 21.28
N SER A 342 -8.16 -4.05 20.62
CA SER A 342 -9.23 -5.01 20.84
C SER A 342 -8.79 -6.42 20.44
N ARG A 343 -8.46 -7.24 21.45
CA ARG A 343 -8.11 -8.67 21.26
C ARG A 343 -9.20 -9.43 20.52
N ARG A 344 -10.48 -9.10 20.77
CA ARG A 344 -11.63 -9.72 20.08
C ARG A 344 -11.62 -9.42 18.58
N LEU A 345 -11.33 -8.18 18.20
CA LEU A 345 -11.22 -7.79 16.80
C LEU A 345 -10.03 -8.45 16.10
N ALA A 346 -8.88 -8.52 16.77
CA ALA A 346 -7.71 -9.20 16.21
C ALA A 346 -8.00 -10.70 15.97
N ILE A 347 -8.58 -11.39 16.96
CA ILE A 347 -8.94 -12.81 16.85
C ILE A 347 -9.99 -13.04 15.76
N ALA A 348 -11.05 -12.21 15.73
CA ALA A 348 -12.07 -12.29 14.69
C ALA A 348 -11.47 -12.11 13.29
N SER A 349 -10.55 -11.17 13.12
CA SER A 349 -9.89 -10.89 11.83
C SER A 349 -8.92 -11.98 11.37
N VAL A 350 -8.37 -12.77 12.30
CA VAL A 350 -7.49 -13.90 11.98
C VAL A 350 -8.31 -15.13 11.57
N ILE A 351 -9.49 -15.31 12.17
CA ILE A 351 -10.37 -16.46 11.93
C ILE A 351 -11.24 -16.27 10.67
N SER A 352 -11.57 -15.03 10.33
CA SER A 352 -12.47 -14.66 9.21
C SER A 352 -11.78 -14.52 7.86
#